data_AF-A0A7V5S6K1-F1
#
_entry.id   AF-A0A7V5S6K1-F1
#
_cell.length_a   1.000
_cell.length_b   1.000
_cell.length_c   1.000
_cell.angle_alpha   90.00
_cell.angle_beta   90.00
_cell.angle_gamma   90.00
#
_symmetry.space_group_name_H-M   'P 1'
#
loop_
_entity.id
_entity.type
_entity.pdbx_description
1 polymer ?
#
loop_
_entity_poly.entity_id
_entity_poly.type
_entity_poly.pdbx_seq_one_letter_code
_entity_poly.pdbx_strand_id
1 'polypeptide(L)'
;MNSNRRGVYVLVIEAHGQTCVGRLGQHNFDGIYLYVGSALGPGGFQRVERHRAVAAGRNQTRRWHIDYLLGLGQLKGVLLLETSDKTMECALAETLARFAEPTIAGFGASDCHCRTHLFRLKLCNETHCK
;
A
#
# COMPACT_ATOMS: atom_id res chain seq x y z
N MET A 1 11.90 24.24 -9.10
CA MET A 1 10.72 23.37 -9.28
C MET A 1 10.32 22.87 -7.91
N ASN A 2 9.07 23.08 -7.46
CA ASN A 2 8.64 22.82 -6.08
C ASN A 2 8.88 21.37 -5.64
N SER A 3 9.96 21.13 -4.89
CA SER A 3 10.42 19.80 -4.45
C SER A 3 9.64 19.22 -3.26
N ASN A 4 8.49 19.80 -2.88
CA ASN A 4 7.82 19.50 -1.60
C ASN A 4 6.37 19.03 -1.73
N ARG A 5 6.05 18.29 -2.81
CA ARG A 5 4.74 17.63 -2.94
C ARG A 5 4.67 16.49 -1.93
N ARG A 6 3.66 16.53 -1.07
CA ARG A 6 3.42 15.58 0.01
C ARG A 6 1.93 15.27 0.11
N GLY A 7 1.61 14.19 0.79
CA GLY A 7 0.22 13.79 0.98
C GLY A 7 0.12 12.32 1.31
N VAL A 8 -0.95 11.70 0.83
CA VAL A 8 -1.18 10.26 0.96
C VAL A 8 -1.20 9.61 -0.43
N TYR A 9 -1.00 8.31 -0.48
CA TYR A 9 -0.96 7.57 -1.73
C TYR A 9 -1.58 6.19 -1.58
N VAL A 10 -2.06 5.66 -2.70
CA VAL A 10 -2.45 4.26 -2.84
C VAL A 10 -1.54 3.61 -3.86
N LEU A 11 -0.91 2.50 -3.48
CA LEU A 11 -0.19 1.62 -4.40
C LEU A 11 -1.11 0.49 -4.83
N VAL A 12 -1.11 0.17 -6.12
CA VAL A 12 -1.79 -1.01 -6.69
C VAL A 12 -0.73 -2.04 -7.02
N ILE A 13 -0.75 -3.19 -6.36
CA ILE A 13 0.24 -4.25 -6.51
C ILE A 13 -0.45 -5.54 -6.93
N GLU A 14 0.02 -6.18 -7.99
CA GLU A 14 -0.31 -7.57 -8.29
C GLU A 14 0.79 -8.46 -7.69
N ALA A 15 0.42 -9.42 -6.86
CA ALA A 15 1.38 -10.30 -6.20
C ALA A 15 0.88 -11.74 -6.12
N HIS A 16 1.77 -12.68 -6.40
CA HIS A 16 1.52 -14.11 -6.29
C HIS A 16 2.72 -14.77 -5.61
N GLY A 17 2.47 -15.55 -4.57
CA GLY A 17 3.48 -16.29 -3.83
C GLY A 17 3.57 -15.89 -2.37
N GLN A 18 4.65 -16.28 -1.71
CA GLN A 18 4.78 -16.20 -0.26
C GLN A 18 5.98 -15.35 0.15
N THR A 19 5.82 -14.54 1.20
CA THR A 19 6.94 -13.78 1.78
C THR A 19 6.76 -13.57 3.29
N CYS A 20 7.87 -13.35 3.99
CA CYS A 20 7.87 -13.01 5.41
C CYS A 20 7.87 -11.49 5.59
N VAL A 21 6.79 -10.94 6.14
CA VAL A 21 6.58 -9.50 6.29
C VAL A 21 7.06 -9.04 7.66
N GLY A 22 8.37 -8.91 7.83
CA GLY A 22 8.98 -8.46 9.08
C GLY A 22 8.43 -9.21 10.30
N ARG A 23 7.98 -8.46 11.32
CA ARG A 23 7.39 -9.04 12.54
C ARG A 23 5.98 -9.61 12.37
N LEU A 24 5.32 -9.37 11.23
CA LEU A 24 3.98 -9.91 10.95
C LEU A 24 4.02 -11.37 10.48
N GLY A 25 5.20 -11.92 10.24
CA GLY A 25 5.39 -13.33 9.88
C GLY A 25 5.13 -13.62 8.41
N GLN A 26 4.93 -14.91 8.10
CA GLN A 26 4.80 -15.43 6.74
C GLN A 26 3.36 -15.32 6.23
N HIS A 27 3.19 -14.78 5.03
CA HIS A 27 1.88 -14.59 4.40
C HIS A 27 1.91 -15.03 2.94
N ASN A 28 0.80 -15.58 2.47
CA ASN A 28 0.59 -15.91 1.06
C ASN A 28 -0.21 -14.81 0.37
N PHE A 29 0.26 -14.38 -0.79
CA PHE A 29 -0.35 -13.35 -1.62
C PHE A 29 -0.82 -13.98 -2.93
N ASP A 30 -2.01 -13.60 -3.37
CA ASP A 30 -2.60 -14.05 -4.61
C ASP A 30 -3.61 -13.02 -5.14
N GLY A 31 -3.20 -12.21 -6.12
CA GLY A 31 -4.07 -11.24 -6.81
C GLY A 31 -3.66 -9.78 -6.60
N ILE A 32 -4.65 -8.88 -6.65
CA ILE A 32 -4.42 -7.43 -6.64
C ILE A 32 -4.65 -6.85 -5.24
N TYR A 33 -3.68 -6.07 -4.77
CA TYR A 33 -3.64 -5.43 -3.48
C TYR A 33 -3.57 -3.91 -3.60
N LEU A 34 -4.32 -3.23 -2.74
CA LEU A 34 -4.27 -1.80 -2.53
C LEU A 34 -3.57 -1.53 -1.20
N TYR A 35 -2.52 -0.73 -1.22
CA TYR A 35 -1.83 -0.29 0.00
C TYR A 35 -1.94 1.22 0.17
N VAL A 36 -2.45 1.66 1.31
CA VAL A 36 -2.51 3.09 1.68
C VAL A 36 -1.26 3.45 2.49
N GLY A 37 -0.59 4.53 2.09
CA GLY A 37 0.53 5.07 2.83
C GLY A 37 0.53 6.59 2.86
N SER A 38 1.15 7.18 3.87
CA SER A 38 1.44 8.61 3.92
C SER A 38 2.84 8.97 3.45
N ALA A 39 2.98 10.16 2.90
CA ALA A 39 4.20 10.80 2.45
C ALA A 39 4.29 12.22 3.06
N LEU A 40 3.78 12.40 4.28
CA LEU A 40 3.68 13.71 4.96
C LEU A 40 4.97 14.17 5.63
N GLY A 41 5.98 13.30 5.72
CA GLY A 41 7.29 13.63 6.25
C GLY A 41 8.13 14.53 5.33
N PRO A 42 9.34 14.94 5.75
CA PRO A 42 10.17 15.91 5.03
C PRO A 42 10.52 15.54 3.59
N GLY A 43 10.54 14.25 3.25
CA GLY A 43 10.84 13.76 1.90
C GLY A 43 9.64 13.76 0.93
N GLY A 44 8.42 14.04 1.39
CA GLY A 44 7.25 14.07 0.51
C GLY A 44 7.06 12.77 -0.28
N PHE A 45 6.58 12.91 -1.51
CA PHE A 45 6.39 11.79 -2.45
C PHE A 45 7.70 11.15 -2.95
N GLN A 46 8.89 11.58 -2.54
CA GLN A 46 10.11 10.77 -2.76
C GLN A 46 9.99 9.38 -2.11
N ARG A 47 9.14 9.24 -1.09
CA ARG A 47 8.75 7.93 -0.53
C ARG A 47 8.15 6.99 -1.59
N VAL A 48 7.30 7.52 -2.47
CA VAL A 48 6.69 6.77 -3.57
C VAL A 48 7.75 6.35 -4.59
N GLU A 49 8.66 7.26 -4.96
CA GLU A 49 9.76 6.94 -5.87
C GLU A 49 10.68 5.84 -5.31
N ARG A 50 10.89 5.83 -3.99
CA ARG A 50 11.59 4.73 -3.33
C ARG A 50 10.83 3.40 -3.45
N HIS A 51 9.50 3.40 -3.29
CA HIS A 51 8.69 2.19 -3.51
C HIS A 51 8.77 1.71 -4.96
N ARG A 52 8.78 2.62 -5.95
CA ARG A 52 9.03 2.25 -7.36
C ARG A 52 10.40 1.60 -7.55
N ALA A 53 11.43 2.12 -6.89
CA ALA A 53 12.78 1.53 -6.95
C ALA A 53 12.83 0.13 -6.32
N VAL A 54 12.09 -0.09 -5.22
CA VAL A 54 11.94 -1.42 -4.61
C VAL A 54 11.23 -2.38 -5.57
N ALA A 55 10.08 -1.98 -6.12
CA ALA A 55 9.30 -2.80 -7.06
C ALA A 55 10.09 -3.15 -8.34
N ALA A 56 10.97 -2.25 -8.79
CA ALA A 56 11.85 -2.49 -9.94
C ALA A 56 13.11 -3.29 -9.61
N GLY A 57 13.28 -3.77 -8.36
CA GLY A 57 14.49 -4.48 -7.93
C GLY A 57 15.76 -3.62 -7.84
N ARG A 58 15.66 -2.30 -8.06
CA ARG A 58 16.78 -1.36 -7.96
C ARG A 58 17.12 -0.99 -6.51
N ASN A 59 16.22 -1.29 -5.58
CA ASN A 59 16.44 -1.09 -4.15
C ASN A 59 16.03 -2.36 -3.37
N GLN A 60 17.00 -2.99 -2.70
CA GLN A 60 16.79 -4.22 -1.94
C GLN A 60 16.47 -3.99 -0.46
N THR A 61 16.49 -2.74 0.01
CA THR A 61 16.19 -2.40 1.41
C THR A 61 14.70 -2.61 1.70
N ARG A 62 14.40 -3.44 2.71
CA ARG A 62 13.06 -3.65 3.26
C ARG A 62 12.92 -2.86 4.56
N ARG A 63 12.29 -1.68 4.48
CA ARG A 63 12.11 -0.77 5.63
C ARG A 63 10.65 -0.70 6.08
N TRP A 64 9.70 -0.78 5.17
CA TRP A 64 8.26 -0.79 5.45
C TRP A 64 7.66 -2.13 5.07
N HIS A 65 6.54 -2.53 5.70
CA HIS A 65 5.87 -3.80 5.38
C HIS A 65 5.57 -3.95 3.88
N ILE A 66 5.18 -2.85 3.22
CA ILE A 66 4.89 -2.85 1.78
C ILE A 66 6.11 -3.20 0.92
N ASP A 67 7.34 -3.01 1.40
CA ASP A 67 8.54 -3.33 0.63
C ASP A 67 8.72 -4.83 0.41
N TYR A 68 8.25 -5.65 1.35
CA TYR A 68 8.28 -7.11 1.23
C TYR A 68 7.34 -7.57 0.11
N LEU A 69 6.15 -6.95 0.03
CA LEU A 69 5.18 -7.24 -1.02
C LEU A 69 5.61 -6.68 -2.38
N LEU A 70 6.18 -5.47 -2.42
CA LEU A 70 6.74 -4.88 -3.66
C LEU A 70 7.92 -5.68 -4.20
N GLY A 71 8.70 -6.34 -3.35
CA GLY A 71 9.78 -7.24 -3.77
C GLY A 71 9.29 -8.60 -4.28
N LEU A 72 8.05 -8.98 -3.98
CA LEU A 72 7.41 -10.22 -4.43
C LEU A 72 6.57 -9.99 -5.70
N GLY A 73 5.90 -8.84 -5.80
CA GLY A 73 4.91 -8.53 -6.82
C GLY A 73 5.31 -7.41 -7.80
N GLN A 74 4.36 -7.02 -8.62
CA GLN A 74 4.49 -5.95 -9.61
C GLN A 74 3.66 -4.74 -9.21
N LEU A 75 4.28 -3.56 -9.18
CA LEU A 75 3.58 -2.29 -8.99
C LEU A 75 2.84 -1.90 -10.28
N LYS A 76 1.51 -1.99 -10.27
CA LYS A 76 0.65 -1.69 -11.42
C LYS A 76 0.24 -0.23 -11.51
N GLY A 77 0.18 0.46 -10.37
CA GLY A 77 -0.31 1.83 -10.33
C GLY A 77 -0.01 2.55 -9.02
N VAL A 78 -0.07 3.87 -9.10
CA VAL A 78 0.08 4.77 -7.95
C VAL A 78 -0.93 5.89 -8.08
N LEU A 79 -1.75 6.09 -7.05
CA LEU A 79 -2.62 7.24 -6.91
C LEU A 79 -2.03 8.16 -5.84
N LEU A 80 -1.97 9.46 -6.14
CA LEU A 80 -1.45 10.47 -5.22
C LEU A 80 -2.58 11.42 -4.85
N LEU A 81 -2.72 11.69 -3.57
CA LEU A 81 -3.60 12.73 -3.05
C LEU A 81 -2.75 13.73 -2.27
N GLU A 82 -2.58 14.92 -2.82
CA GLU A 82 -1.88 16.00 -2.14
C GLU A 82 -2.69 16.51 -0.96
N THR A 83 -2.08 16.51 0.22
CA THR A 83 -2.70 17.00 1.44
C THR A 83 -1.62 17.24 2.49
N SER A 84 -1.92 18.08 3.48
CA SER A 84 -1.13 18.21 4.70
C SER A 84 -1.84 17.63 5.93
N ASP A 85 -3.08 17.15 5.76
CA ASP A 85 -3.88 16.55 6.83
C ASP A 85 -3.41 15.12 7.09
N LYS A 86 -3.02 14.85 8.34
CA LYS A 86 -2.52 13.56 8.82
C LYS A 86 -3.61 12.51 8.95
N THR A 87 -4.87 12.91 9.05
CA THR A 87 -6.00 11.98 9.20
C THR A 87 -6.38 11.31 7.87
N MET A 88 -6.00 11.91 6.73
CA MET A 88 -6.37 11.44 5.40
C MET A 88 -5.89 10.03 5.08
N GLU A 89 -4.78 9.56 5.66
CA GLU A 89 -4.30 8.20 5.45
C GLU A 89 -5.30 7.19 6.04
N CYS A 90 -5.71 7.41 7.28
CA CYS A 90 -6.66 6.54 7.98
C CYS A 90 -8.06 6.64 7.35
N ALA A 91 -8.53 7.84 7.00
CA ALA A 91 -9.81 8.05 6.34
C ALA A 91 -9.88 7.34 4.97
N LEU A 92 -8.78 7.35 4.21
CA LEU A 92 -8.70 6.63 2.94
C LEU A 92 -8.67 5.11 3.14
N ALA A 93 -7.95 4.62 4.14
CA ALA A 93 -7.94 3.20 4.49
C ALA A 93 -9.35 2.71 4.91
N GLU A 94 -10.06 3.48 5.74
CA GLU A 94 -11.44 3.18 6.12
C GLU A 94 -12.39 3.18 4.91
N THR A 95 -12.22 4.13 3.99
CA THR A 95 -13.01 4.17 2.76
C THR A 95 -12.76 2.94 1.90
N LEU A 96 -11.50 2.54 1.70
CA LEU A 96 -11.16 1.34 0.92
C LEU A 96 -11.68 0.05 1.55
N ALA A 97 -11.76 -0.03 2.89
CA ALA A 97 -12.31 -1.18 3.59
C ALA A 97 -13.78 -1.49 3.23
N ARG A 98 -14.51 -0.52 2.66
CA ARG A 98 -15.89 -0.68 2.19
C ARG A 98 -15.99 -1.37 0.83
N PHE A 99 -14.91 -1.36 0.04
CA PHE A 99 -14.90 -1.84 -1.36
C PHE A 99 -13.89 -2.97 -1.59
N ALA A 100 -12.90 -3.12 -0.71
CA ALA A 100 -11.85 -4.11 -0.79
C ALA A 100 -11.70 -4.84 0.56
N GLU A 101 -11.21 -6.07 0.51
CA GLU A 101 -11.07 -6.91 1.70
C GLU A 101 -9.84 -6.49 2.53
N PRO A 102 -9.97 -6.07 3.80
CA PRO A 102 -8.82 -5.78 4.65
C PRO A 102 -7.99 -7.05 4.88
N THR A 103 -6.68 -6.97 4.65
CA THR A 103 -5.75 -8.10 4.77
C THR A 103 -4.63 -7.82 5.77
N ILE A 104 -4.18 -8.86 6.48
CA ILE A 104 -3.04 -8.87 7.42
C ILE A 104 -3.15 -7.77 8.50
N ALA A 105 -3.56 -8.15 9.70
CA ALA A 105 -3.66 -7.21 10.82
C ALA A 105 -2.30 -6.54 11.12
N GLY A 106 -2.31 -5.22 11.33
CA GLY A 106 -1.12 -4.41 11.62
C GLY A 106 -0.28 -4.04 10.39
N PHE A 107 -0.66 -4.45 9.18
CA PHE A 107 0.10 -4.12 7.98
C PHE A 107 0.02 -2.63 7.67
N GLY A 108 1.11 -1.91 7.97
CA GLY A 108 1.24 -0.49 7.66
C GLY A 108 0.52 0.43 8.64
N ALA A 109 -0.01 -0.13 9.74
CA ALA A 109 -0.73 0.58 10.79
C ALA A 109 0.07 0.57 12.11
N SER A 110 1.38 0.79 12.04
CA SER A 110 2.25 0.75 13.23
C SER A 110 2.11 1.97 14.13
N ASP A 111 1.63 3.09 13.58
CA ASP A 111 1.50 4.40 14.22
C ASP A 111 0.04 4.89 14.29
N CYS A 112 -0.93 4.00 14.02
CA CYS A 112 -2.36 4.29 14.11
C CYS A 112 -3.15 3.08 14.62
N HIS A 113 -4.46 3.24 14.84
CA HIS A 113 -5.35 2.18 15.31
C HIS A 113 -6.08 1.43 14.18
N CYS A 114 -5.71 1.68 12.92
CA CYS A 114 -6.30 0.96 11.80
C CYS A 114 -6.00 -0.53 11.91
N ARG A 115 -6.97 -1.38 11.56
CA ARG A 115 -6.74 -2.83 11.49
C ARG A 115 -5.60 -3.18 10.52
N THR A 116 -5.56 -2.49 9.39
CA THR A 116 -4.56 -2.66 8.32
C THR A 116 -4.69 -1.50 7.32
N HIS A 117 -3.61 -1.20 6.60
CA HIS A 117 -3.63 -0.34 5.42
C HIS A 117 -3.46 -1.14 4.11
N LEU A 118 -3.52 -2.48 4.17
CA LEU A 118 -3.44 -3.36 3.01
C LEU A 118 -4.78 -4.04 2.75
N PHE A 119 -5.27 -3.92 1.52
CA PHE A 119 -6.56 -4.46 1.10
C PHE A 119 -6.41 -5.30 -0.16
N ARG A 120 -7.15 -6.40 -0.27
CA ARG A 120 -7.23 -7.22 -1.50
C ARG A 120 -8.47 -6.82 -2.29
N LEU A 121 -8.31 -6.52 -3.58
CA LEU A 121 -9.47 -6.33 -4.45
C LEU A 121 -10.21 -7.66 -4.61
N LYS A 122 -11.51 -7.64 -4.37
CA LYS A 122 -12.39 -8.72 -4.81
C LYS A 122 -12.60 -8.51 -6.29
N LEU A 123 -12.10 -9.41 -7.13
CA LEU A 123 -12.62 -9.52 -8.49
C LEU A 123 -14.06 -10.00 -8.34
N CYS A 124 -15.01 -9.08 -8.48
CA CYS A 124 -16.38 -9.48 -8.72
C CYS A 124 -16.37 -10.24 -10.04
N ASN A 125 -16.58 -11.56 -9.99
CA ASN A 125 -17.02 -12.25 -11.19
C ASN A 125 -18.37 -11.63 -11.54
N GLU A 126 -18.43 -10.89 -12.63
CA GLU A 126 -19.69 -10.41 -13.19
C GLU A 126 -20.57 -11.64 -13.48
N THR A 127 -21.43 -11.98 -12.52
CA THR A 127 -22.61 -12.79 -12.77
C THR A 127 -23.73 -12.11 -12.03
N HIS A 128 -24.57 -11.42 -12.82
CA HIS A 128 -25.80 -10.71 -12.49
C HIS A 128 -25.67 -9.18 -12.37
N CYS A 129 -25.53 -8.56 -13.53
CA CYS A 129 -26.28 -7.34 -13.82
C CYS A 129 -27.78 -7.72 -13.82
N LYS A 130 -28.59 -7.09 -12.97
CA LYS A 130 -30.04 -7.02 -13.10
C LYS A 130 -30.45 -5.56 -12.97
#